data_AF-A0A920UND9-F1
#
_entry.id   AF-A0A920UND9-F1
#
_cell.length_a   1.000
_cell.length_b   1.000
_cell.length_c   1.000
_cell.angle_alpha   90.00
_cell.angle_beta   90.00
_cell.angle_gamma   90.00
#
_symmetry.space_group_name_H-M   'P 1'
#
loop_
_entity.id
_entity.type
_entity.pdbx_description
1 polymer ?
#
loop_
_entity_poly.entity_id
_entity_poly.type
_entity_poly.pdbx_seq_one_letter_code
_entity_poly.pdbx_strand_id
1 'polypeptide(L)'
;MFFEHGLARTDIPVLLRVYDATRDGDDEGALWWSRQLLAMRETAELRLEDLSMGAALLRLLPELGVLVPAAELPFAAAFAIGASAWNVDPTDACAGYAWSWSEQQVAAAIKLVPLGHTAGQRLLLALGERIEQAVTIASGLGDEELGMSLPGLAIASARHETQYTRLFRS
;
A
#
# COMPACT_ATOMS: atom_id res chain seq x y z
N MET A 1 -1.46 -9.42 -12.83
CA MET A 1 -0.05 -9.63 -12.43
C MET A 1 0.33 -8.80 -11.22
N PHE A 2 0.73 -7.52 -11.32
CA PHE A 2 1.14 -6.73 -10.12
C PHE A 2 0.04 -6.57 -9.07
N PHE A 3 -1.20 -6.34 -9.49
CA PHE A 3 -2.37 -6.26 -8.61
C PHE A 3 -2.61 -7.58 -7.84
N GLU A 4 -2.69 -8.70 -8.55
CA GLU A 4 -3.04 -10.01 -7.97
C GLU A 4 -1.90 -10.67 -7.18
N HIS A 5 -0.64 -10.40 -7.56
CA HIS A 5 0.55 -11.05 -6.96
C HIS A 5 1.30 -10.13 -5.99
N GLY A 6 1.10 -8.80 -6.09
CA GLY A 6 1.59 -7.81 -5.14
C GLY A 6 0.50 -7.43 -4.15
N LEU A 7 -0.23 -6.35 -4.43
CA LEU A 7 -1.17 -5.72 -3.51
C LEU A 7 -2.19 -6.70 -2.90
N ALA A 8 -2.80 -7.57 -3.71
CA ALA A 8 -3.82 -8.50 -3.25
C ALA A 8 -3.30 -9.58 -2.27
N ARG A 9 -1.98 -9.78 -2.19
CA ARG A 9 -1.34 -10.83 -1.38
C ARG A 9 -0.36 -10.30 -0.34
N THR A 10 -0.22 -8.99 -0.24
CA THR A 10 0.69 -8.33 0.71
C THR A 10 -0.02 -7.13 1.35
N ASP A 11 -0.12 -6.01 0.66
CA ASP A 11 -0.63 -4.75 1.20
C ASP A 11 -2.11 -4.80 1.64
N ILE A 12 -3.01 -5.21 0.74
CA ILE A 12 -4.46 -5.24 1.01
C ILE A 12 -4.82 -6.22 2.15
N PRO A 13 -4.33 -7.47 2.17
CA PRO A 13 -4.68 -8.38 3.26
C PRO A 13 -4.10 -7.91 4.60
N VAL A 14 -2.93 -7.26 4.63
CA VAL A 14 -2.42 -6.62 5.85
C VAL A 14 -3.26 -5.41 6.26
N LEU A 15 -3.68 -4.58 5.31
CA LEU A 15 -4.58 -3.45 5.56
C LEU A 15 -5.84 -3.91 6.29
N LEU A 16 -6.48 -4.99 5.81
CA LEU A 16 -7.65 -5.59 6.47
C LEU A 16 -7.36 -6.00 7.92
N ARG A 17 -6.23 -6.67 8.16
CA ARG A 17 -5.85 -7.12 9.50
C ARG A 17 -5.55 -5.97 10.45
N VAL A 18 -4.87 -4.92 9.97
CA VAL A 18 -4.65 -3.69 10.76
C VAL A 18 -5.98 -2.98 11.02
N TYR A 19 -6.88 -2.94 10.03
CA TYR A 19 -8.20 -2.34 10.17
C TYR A 19 -9.01 -3.04 11.27
N ASP A 20 -9.11 -4.37 11.20
CA ASP A 20 -9.84 -5.18 12.17
C ASP A 20 -9.22 -5.08 13.57
N ALA A 21 -7.89 -5.20 13.68
CA ALA A 21 -7.20 -5.05 14.96
C ALA A 21 -7.42 -3.64 15.57
N THR A 22 -7.37 -2.59 14.76
CA THR A 22 -7.64 -1.21 15.21
C THR A 22 -9.10 -1.06 15.68
N ARG A 23 -10.06 -1.63 14.94
CA ARG A 23 -11.48 -1.60 15.30
C ARG A 23 -11.73 -2.32 16.63
N ASP A 24 -11.05 -3.44 16.85
CA ASP A 24 -11.25 -4.31 18.01
C ASP A 24 -10.41 -3.86 19.22
N GLY A 25 -9.63 -2.77 19.09
CA GLY A 25 -8.77 -2.23 20.16
C GLY A 25 -7.50 -3.05 20.41
N ASP A 26 -7.11 -3.91 19.47
CA ASP A 26 -5.91 -4.72 19.51
C ASP A 26 -4.71 -3.96 18.91
N ASP A 27 -4.16 -3.04 19.70
CA ASP A 27 -2.98 -2.25 19.32
C ASP A 27 -1.77 -3.15 19.02
N GLU A 28 -1.62 -4.27 19.73
CA GLU A 28 -0.49 -5.19 19.52
C GLU A 28 -0.60 -5.91 18.18
N GLY A 29 -1.79 -6.39 17.84
CA GLY A 29 -2.09 -6.99 16.54
C GLY A 29 -1.90 -6.01 15.38
N ALA A 30 -2.38 -4.77 15.52
CA ALA A 30 -2.19 -3.72 14.52
C ALA A 30 -0.70 -3.44 14.28
N LEU A 31 0.09 -3.31 15.35
CA LEU A 31 1.54 -3.11 15.25
C LEU A 31 2.26 -4.34 14.71
N TRP A 32 1.81 -5.55 15.04
CA TRP A 32 2.39 -6.79 14.54
C TRP A 32 2.26 -6.87 13.03
N TRP A 33 1.04 -6.73 12.50
CA TRP A 33 0.79 -6.77 11.06
C TRP A 33 1.50 -5.64 10.30
N SER A 34 1.61 -4.46 10.91
CA SER A 34 2.39 -3.35 10.37
C SER A 34 3.88 -3.71 10.22
N ARG A 35 4.47 -4.38 11.22
CA ARG A 35 5.86 -4.86 11.14
C ARG A 35 6.03 -5.95 10.10
N GLN A 36 5.05 -6.85 9.95
CA GLN A 36 5.08 -7.90 8.93
C GLN A 36 5.12 -7.29 7.53
N LEU A 37 4.30 -6.27 7.22
CA LEU A 37 4.34 -5.61 5.92
C LEU A 37 5.67 -4.92 5.63
N LEU A 38 6.25 -4.27 6.63
CA LEU A 38 7.58 -3.69 6.50
C LEU A 38 8.68 -4.75 6.30
N ALA A 39 8.52 -5.95 6.86
CA ALA A 39 9.42 -7.08 6.63
C ALA A 39 9.25 -7.70 5.24
N MET A 40 8.07 -7.56 4.63
CA MET A 40 7.78 -7.96 3.25
C MET A 40 8.36 -6.98 2.21
N ARG A 41 8.89 -5.81 2.62
CA ARG A 41 9.60 -4.90 1.72
C ARG A 41 11.01 -5.41 1.48
N GLU A 42 11.21 -6.02 0.32
CA GLU A 42 12.42 -6.77 -0.04
C GLU A 42 13.67 -5.90 -0.20
N THR A 43 13.53 -4.58 -0.35
CA THR A 43 14.63 -3.63 -0.52
C THR A 43 14.54 -2.45 0.45
N ALA A 44 15.67 -1.81 0.70
CA ALA A 44 15.74 -0.66 1.60
C ALA A 44 14.95 0.53 1.03
N GLU A 45 14.99 0.74 -0.29
CA GLU A 45 14.21 1.81 -0.93
C GLU A 45 12.71 1.62 -0.80
N LEU A 46 12.18 0.42 -1.07
CA LEU A 46 10.75 0.15 -0.92
C LEU A 46 10.30 0.35 0.53
N ARG A 47 11.13 -0.07 1.49
CA ARG A 47 10.85 0.14 2.92
C ARG A 47 10.84 1.63 3.29
N LEU A 48 11.82 2.39 2.81
CA LEU A 48 11.94 3.83 3.10
C LEU A 48 10.80 4.63 2.47
N GLU A 49 10.40 4.30 1.24
CA GLU A 49 9.26 4.92 0.58
C GLU A 49 7.96 4.70 1.37
N ASP A 50 7.69 3.44 1.72
CA ASP A 50 6.48 3.05 2.45
C ASP A 50 6.40 3.74 3.83
N LEU A 51 7.52 3.78 4.56
CA LEU A 51 7.64 4.52 5.81
C LEU A 51 7.49 6.03 5.64
N SER A 52 8.04 6.61 4.57
CA SER A 52 7.91 8.04 4.30
C SER A 52 6.46 8.44 4.04
N MET A 53 5.73 7.64 3.26
CA MET A 53 4.30 7.83 2.99
C MET A 53 3.47 7.62 4.26
N GLY A 54 3.72 6.55 5.01
CA GLY A 54 3.07 6.29 6.29
C GLY A 54 3.29 7.43 7.29
N ALA A 55 4.51 7.92 7.43
CA ALA A 55 4.82 9.07 8.29
C ALA A 55 4.09 10.35 7.84
N ALA A 56 3.90 10.57 6.54
CA ALA A 56 3.13 11.70 6.05
C ALA A 56 1.65 11.60 6.46
N LEU A 57 1.05 10.42 6.34
CA LEU A 57 -0.34 10.20 6.75
C LEU A 57 -0.50 10.24 8.28
N LEU A 58 0.41 9.66 9.04
CA LEU A 58 0.39 9.70 10.52
C LEU A 58 0.55 11.11 11.08
N ARG A 59 1.19 12.04 10.36
CA ARG A 59 1.20 13.46 10.73
C ARG A 59 -0.13 14.16 10.44
N LEU A 60 -0.84 13.73 9.40
CA LEU A 60 -2.11 14.33 8.99
C LEU A 60 -3.28 13.87 9.86
N LEU A 61 -3.34 12.57 10.20
CA LEU A 61 -4.47 11.96 10.90
C LEU A 61 -4.85 12.64 12.24
N PRO A 62 -3.90 13.03 13.12
CA PRO A 62 -4.22 13.76 14.34
C PRO A 62 -4.89 15.12 14.10
N GLU A 63 -4.48 15.84 13.05
CA GLU A 63 -5.10 17.11 12.64
C GLU A 63 -6.55 16.92 12.15
N LEU A 64 -6.89 15.70 11.75
CA LEU A 64 -8.24 15.27 11.37
C LEU A 64 -9.00 14.58 12.51
N GLY A 65 -8.49 14.63 13.74
CA GLY A 65 -9.14 14.09 14.93
C GLY A 65 -9.00 12.57 15.09
N VAL A 66 -8.07 11.93 14.38
CA VAL A 66 -7.81 10.49 14.48
C VAL A 66 -6.65 10.22 15.43
N LEU A 67 -6.87 9.36 16.42
CA LEU A 67 -5.80 8.87 17.30
C LEU A 67 -4.90 7.92 16.52
N VAL A 68 -3.59 8.08 16.67
CA VAL A 68 -2.58 7.25 16.00
C VAL A 68 -1.55 6.74 17.00
N PRO A 69 -1.02 5.52 16.81
CA PRO A 69 0.04 5.01 17.66
C PRO A 69 1.33 5.79 17.46
N ALA A 70 2.14 5.90 18.52
CA ALA A 70 3.48 6.46 18.46
C ALA A 70 4.47 5.44 17.87
N ALA A 71 4.28 5.07 16.61
CA ALA A 71 5.06 4.06 15.90
C ALA A 71 5.30 4.45 14.44
N GLU A 72 6.38 3.94 13.86
CA GLU A 72 6.59 3.98 12.43
C GLU A 72 5.74 2.90 11.76
N LEU A 73 4.83 3.32 10.87
CA LEU A 73 3.91 2.42 10.20
C LEU A 73 4.07 2.53 8.67
N PRO A 74 3.92 1.41 7.93
CA PRO A 74 3.77 1.47 6.49
C PRO A 74 2.49 2.23 6.12
N PHE A 75 2.43 2.75 4.90
CA PHE A 75 1.30 3.55 4.42
C PHE A 75 -0.02 2.80 4.51
N ALA A 76 -0.06 1.50 4.16
CA ALA A 76 -1.26 0.68 4.26
C ALA A 76 -1.82 0.59 5.70
N ALA A 77 -0.95 0.51 6.70
CA ALA A 77 -1.36 0.45 8.10
C ALA A 77 -1.86 1.80 8.61
N ALA A 78 -1.18 2.90 8.27
CA ALA A 78 -1.66 4.25 8.57
C ALA A 78 -3.01 4.53 7.89
N PHE A 79 -3.20 4.05 6.66
CA PHE A 79 -4.46 4.14 5.93
C PHE A 79 -5.57 3.35 6.62
N ALA A 80 -5.30 2.12 7.04
CA ALA A 80 -6.24 1.28 7.78
C ALA A 80 -6.71 1.94 9.09
N ILE A 81 -5.81 2.55 9.84
CA ILE A 81 -6.14 3.28 11.09
C ILE A 81 -7.10 4.43 10.81
N GLY A 82 -6.80 5.27 9.79
CA GLY A 82 -7.68 6.36 9.39
C GLY A 82 -9.06 5.88 8.94
N ALA A 83 -9.08 4.86 8.08
CA ALA A 83 -10.33 4.27 7.58
C ALA A 83 -11.18 3.68 8.72
N SER A 84 -10.55 2.97 9.66
CA SER A 84 -11.20 2.37 10.83
C SER A 84 -11.78 3.44 11.77
N ALA A 85 -11.00 4.48 12.07
CA ALA A 85 -11.46 5.61 12.89
C ALA A 85 -12.68 6.34 12.31
N TRP A 86 -12.81 6.37 10.97
CA TRP A 86 -13.95 6.97 10.28
C TRP A 86 -15.09 5.97 9.97
N ASN A 87 -14.98 4.71 10.41
CA ASN A 87 -15.95 3.65 10.13
C ASN A 87 -16.25 3.46 8.62
N VAL A 88 -15.22 3.57 7.79
CA VAL A 88 -15.33 3.26 6.35
C VAL A 88 -15.50 1.75 6.18
N ASP A 89 -16.40 1.29 5.29
CA ASP A 89 -16.52 -0.14 5.01
C ASP A 89 -15.13 -0.75 4.65
N PRO A 90 -14.73 -1.89 5.24
CA PRO A 90 -13.40 -2.45 4.98
C PRO A 90 -13.12 -2.73 3.50
N THR A 91 -14.15 -3.11 2.74
CA THR A 91 -14.06 -3.36 1.29
C THR A 91 -13.79 -2.05 0.56
N ASP A 92 -14.51 -0.99 0.91
CA ASP A 92 -14.34 0.35 0.34
C ASP A 92 -12.96 0.94 0.72
N ALA A 93 -12.50 0.73 1.95
CA ALA A 93 -11.16 1.13 2.39
C ALA A 93 -10.08 0.45 1.55
N CYS A 94 -10.19 -0.85 1.33
CA CYS A 94 -9.28 -1.60 0.47
C CYS A 94 -9.31 -1.12 -0.98
N ALA A 95 -10.49 -0.86 -1.52
CA ALA A 95 -10.65 -0.34 -2.87
C ALA A 95 -10.05 1.07 -3.02
N GLY A 96 -10.27 1.96 -2.04
CA GLY A 96 -9.68 3.29 -2.00
C GLY A 96 -8.15 3.27 -1.91
N TYR A 97 -7.59 2.39 -1.09
CA TYR A 97 -6.14 2.17 -1.03
C TYR A 97 -5.57 1.71 -2.38
N ALA A 98 -6.20 0.70 -2.99
CA ALA A 98 -5.81 0.17 -4.29
C ALA A 98 -5.90 1.21 -5.42
N TRP A 99 -6.91 2.09 -5.37
CA TRP A 99 -7.03 3.22 -6.28
C TRP A 99 -5.88 4.23 -6.08
N SER A 100 -5.62 4.64 -4.84
CA SER A 100 -4.53 5.57 -4.50
C SER A 100 -3.16 5.05 -4.96
N TRP A 101 -2.91 3.75 -4.80
CA TRP A 101 -1.69 3.12 -5.33
C TRP A 101 -1.65 3.19 -6.87
N SER A 102 -2.76 2.90 -7.54
CA SER A 102 -2.84 2.95 -9.00
C SER A 102 -2.57 4.34 -9.55
N GLU A 103 -3.12 5.38 -8.92
CA GLU A 103 -2.87 6.77 -9.32
C GLU A 103 -1.38 7.12 -9.25
N GLN A 104 -0.69 6.66 -8.20
CA GLN A 104 0.75 6.89 -8.05
C GLN A 104 1.56 6.19 -9.15
N GLN A 105 1.24 4.93 -9.48
CA GLN A 105 1.90 4.22 -10.57
C GLN A 105 1.65 4.87 -11.93
N VAL A 106 0.42 5.33 -12.20
CA VAL A 106 0.07 6.01 -13.46
C VAL A 106 0.80 7.36 -13.54
N ALA A 107 0.86 8.12 -12.45
CA ALA A 107 1.59 9.39 -12.42
C ALA A 107 3.08 9.23 -12.68
N ALA A 108 3.70 8.16 -12.16
CA ALA A 108 5.08 7.80 -12.47
C ALA A 108 5.25 7.39 -13.95
N ALA A 109 4.35 6.55 -14.47
CA ALA A 109 4.39 6.09 -15.86
C ALA A 109 4.27 7.24 -16.87
N ILE A 110 3.42 8.24 -16.59
CA ILE A 110 3.30 9.46 -17.42
C ILE A 110 4.65 10.18 -17.56
N LYS A 111 5.40 10.28 -16.46
CA LYS A 111 6.70 10.97 -16.42
C LYS A 111 7.82 10.15 -17.06
N LEU A 112 7.78 8.82 -16.94
CA LEU A 112 8.86 7.92 -17.38
C LEU A 112 8.72 7.39 -18.82
N VAL A 113 7.49 7.14 -19.29
CA VAL A 113 7.18 6.50 -20.59
C VAL A 113 6.58 7.52 -21.60
N PRO A 114 6.92 8.81 -21.43
CA PRO A 114 6.18 9.98 -21.97
C PRO A 114 4.73 9.76 -22.42
N LEU A 115 3.86 9.25 -21.54
CA LEU A 115 2.44 9.05 -21.86
C LEU A 115 1.69 10.39 -21.80
N GLY A 116 0.77 10.62 -22.74
CA GLY A 116 -0.16 11.75 -22.67
C GLY A 116 -1.22 11.55 -21.56
N HIS A 117 -1.79 12.65 -21.06
CA HIS A 117 -2.81 12.61 -19.99
C HIS A 117 -3.99 11.68 -20.29
N THR A 118 -4.51 11.68 -21.52
CA THR A 118 -5.60 10.79 -21.93
C THR A 118 -5.20 9.32 -21.85
N ALA A 119 -3.97 8.98 -22.22
CA ALA A 119 -3.47 7.61 -22.09
C ALA A 119 -3.33 7.20 -20.62
N GLY A 120 -2.87 8.11 -19.76
CA GLY A 120 -2.84 7.88 -18.31
C GLY A 120 -4.22 7.61 -17.71
N GLN A 121 -5.24 8.40 -18.08
CA GLN A 121 -6.62 8.18 -17.62
C GLN A 121 -7.18 6.83 -18.09
N ARG A 122 -6.93 6.44 -19.36
CA ARG A 122 -7.33 5.12 -19.85
C ARG A 122 -6.65 3.98 -19.10
N LEU A 123 -5.38 4.15 -18.74
CA LEU A 123 -4.66 3.17 -17.92
C LEU A 123 -5.26 3.06 -16.51
N LEU A 124 -5.58 4.20 -15.88
CA LEU A 124 -6.18 4.22 -14.54
C LEU A 124 -7.55 3.52 -14.52
N LEU A 125 -8.39 3.75 -15.53
CA LEU A 125 -9.67 3.04 -15.68
C LEU A 125 -9.46 1.53 -15.81
N ALA A 126 -8.51 1.09 -16.64
CA ALA A 126 -8.20 -0.33 -16.82
C ALA A 126 -7.63 -0.98 -15.55
N LEU A 127 -6.92 -0.23 -14.70
CA LEU A 127 -6.49 -0.70 -13.38
C LEU A 127 -7.66 -0.78 -12.40
N GLY A 128 -8.57 0.21 -12.45
CA GLY A 128 -9.79 0.25 -11.64
C GLY A 128 -10.67 -0.99 -11.78
N GLU A 129 -10.81 -1.51 -13.01
CA GLU A 129 -11.54 -2.75 -13.29
C GLU A 129 -10.98 -4.00 -12.57
N ARG A 130 -9.76 -3.93 -12.04
CA ARG A 130 -9.09 -5.04 -11.34
C ARG A 130 -9.14 -4.92 -9.83
N ILE A 131 -9.58 -3.79 -9.29
CA ILE A 131 -9.54 -3.51 -7.85
C ILE A 131 -10.47 -4.47 -7.11
N GLU A 132 -11.71 -4.63 -7.57
CA GLU A 132 -12.69 -5.51 -6.92
C GLU A 132 -12.19 -6.95 -6.79
N GLN A 133 -11.59 -7.49 -7.86
CA GLN A 133 -11.00 -8.81 -7.84
C GLN A 133 -9.81 -8.90 -6.86
N ALA A 134 -8.97 -7.88 -6.79
CA ALA A 134 -7.84 -7.84 -5.87
C ALA A 134 -8.29 -7.80 -4.40
N VAL A 135 -9.32 -7.02 -4.09
CA VAL A 135 -9.94 -6.98 -2.76
C VAL A 135 -10.56 -8.34 -2.41
N THR A 136 -11.30 -8.93 -3.35
CA THR A 136 -11.89 -10.28 -3.17
C THR A 136 -10.84 -11.34 -2.86
N ILE A 137 -9.71 -11.33 -3.59
CA ILE A 137 -8.58 -12.24 -3.32
C ILE A 137 -8.05 -11.98 -1.90
N ALA A 138 -7.74 -10.73 -1.57
CA ALA A 138 -7.15 -10.37 -0.28
C ALA A 138 -8.01 -10.79 0.92
N SER A 139 -9.34 -10.58 0.83
CA SER A 139 -10.29 -10.96 1.88
C SER A 139 -10.41 -12.48 2.08
N GLY A 140 -10.03 -13.28 1.08
CA GLY A 140 -10.08 -14.74 1.15
C GLY A 140 -8.79 -15.40 1.67
N LEU A 141 -7.70 -14.66 1.88
CA LEU A 141 -6.41 -15.22 2.27
C LEU A 141 -6.31 -15.40 3.78
N GLY A 142 -5.92 -16.61 4.20
CA GLY A 142 -5.44 -16.88 5.54
C GLY A 142 -4.07 -16.28 5.81
N ASP A 143 -3.72 -16.12 7.09
CA ASP A 143 -2.49 -15.44 7.53
C ASP A 143 -1.21 -16.05 6.95
N GLU A 144 -1.17 -17.37 6.82
CA GLU A 144 -0.02 -18.12 6.30
C GLU A 144 0.18 -17.96 4.79
N GLU A 145 -0.81 -17.41 4.08
CA GLU A 145 -0.78 -17.23 2.62
C GLU A 145 -0.25 -15.84 2.19
N LEU A 146 0.03 -14.96 3.16
CA LEU A 146 0.57 -13.63 2.93
C LEU A 146 2.09 -13.66 2.69
N GLY A 147 2.60 -12.60 2.06
CA GLY A 147 4.05 -12.45 1.85
C GLY A 147 4.54 -12.94 0.49
N MET A 148 3.67 -12.91 -0.52
CA MET A 148 4.10 -13.19 -1.89
C MET A 148 5.16 -12.17 -2.34
N SER A 149 6.31 -12.69 -2.80
CA SER A 149 7.40 -11.89 -3.36
C SER A 149 7.14 -11.56 -4.83
N LEU A 150 7.69 -10.42 -5.28
CA LEU A 150 7.77 -10.05 -6.69
C LEU A 150 9.25 -9.94 -7.09
N PRO A 151 9.94 -11.06 -7.40
CA PRO A 151 11.40 -11.05 -7.58
C PRO A 151 11.88 -10.07 -8.66
N GLY A 152 11.11 -9.92 -9.74
CA GLY A 152 11.42 -8.93 -10.78
C GLY A 152 11.38 -7.49 -10.30
N LEU A 153 10.43 -7.16 -9.42
CA LEU A 153 10.31 -5.84 -8.78
C LEU A 153 11.44 -5.62 -7.78
N ALA A 154 11.74 -6.61 -6.93
CA ALA A 154 12.84 -6.53 -5.97
C ALA A 154 14.19 -6.29 -6.66
N ILE A 155 14.47 -7.04 -7.74
CA ILE A 155 15.69 -6.85 -8.54
C ILE A 155 15.73 -5.46 -9.19
N ALA A 156 14.60 -4.99 -9.73
CA ALA A 156 14.52 -3.67 -10.33
C ALA A 156 14.77 -2.55 -9.30
N SER A 157 14.17 -2.66 -8.11
CA SER A 157 14.37 -1.72 -7.00
C SER A 157 15.82 -1.74 -6.50
N ALA A 158 16.41 -2.92 -6.27
CA ALA A 158 17.81 -3.02 -5.86
C ALA A 158 18.78 -2.44 -6.91
N ARG A 159 18.43 -2.51 -8.21
CA ARG A 159 19.20 -1.82 -9.26
C ARG A 159 19.00 -0.31 -9.22
N HIS A 160 17.79 0.16 -8.93
CA HIS A 160 17.48 1.59 -8.82
C HIS A 160 18.33 2.28 -7.74
N GLU A 161 18.62 1.60 -6.63
CA GLU A 161 19.53 2.05 -5.57
C GLU A 161 20.91 2.49 -6.07
N THR A 162 21.39 1.87 -7.16
CA THR A 162 22.74 2.10 -7.71
C THR A 162 22.74 2.87 -9.03
N GLN A 163 21.59 3.40 -9.47
CA GLN A 163 21.51 4.19 -10.69
C GLN A 163 22.22 5.54 -10.56
N TYR A 164 23.07 5.86 -11.54
CA TYR A 164 23.83 7.11 -11.57
C TYR A 164 22.95 8.37 -11.72
N THR A 165 21.90 8.29 -12.54
CA THR A 165 20.93 9.38 -12.75
C THR A 165 19.55 8.91 -12.33
N ARG A 166 18.90 9.64 -11.43
CA ARG A 166 17.59 9.28 -10.85
C ARG A 166 16.62 10.45 -10.89
N LEU A 167 15.40 10.18 -11.35
CA LEU A 167 14.30 11.15 -11.36
C LEU A 167 13.40 11.01 -10.12
N PHE A 168 13.33 9.81 -9.54
CA PHE A 168 12.53 9.47 -8.38
C PHE A 168 13.40 8.98 -7.21
N ARG A 169 12.86 9.09 -6.00
CA ARG A 169 13.57 8.72 -4.75
C ARG A 169 13.55 7.22 -4.46
N SER A 170 12.71 6.48 -5.16
CA SER A 170 12.57 5.01 -5.18
C SER A 170 11.82 4.61 -6.44
#